data_AF-A0A540V8Q7-F1
#
_entry.id   AF-A0A540V8Q7-F1
#
_cell.length_a   1.000
_cell.length_b   1.000
_cell.length_c   1.000
_cell.angle_alpha   90.00
_cell.angle_beta   90.00
_cell.angle_gamma   90.00
#
_symmetry.space_group_name_H-M   'P 1'
#
loop_
_entity.id
_entity.type
_entity.pdbx_description
1 polymer ?
#
loop_
_entity_poly.entity_id
_entity_poly.type
_entity_poly.pdbx_seq_one_letter_code
_entity_poly.pdbx_strand_id
1 'polypeptide(L)'
;MSDLDNKINEAFAGLVVRKDLVKAVKGNAIVPSYVLEYLLGQYCATDDEESIQSGIDTVKEILGKHYVHRNEAGLVRSTIKEKGRWKVIDKIAVALNEKTDAYEASFSNLGIKKVLVDSDTIKKHPKLLVSGVWCIADVEYEFSEDKNVSPWIMSTLKPIQLSKFDFDHYVAARREFSTDEWVDLLIQSIGFNPEMLGRRNKLIQLVRLIPFCERNYNLIELGPKGTGKSHIYSEFSPHGILLSGGEVTVPKLFVNNATGKIGLVG
;
A
#
# COMPACT_ATOMS: atom_id res chain seq x y z
N MET A 1 -0.68 -13.92 24.05
CA MET A 1 -1.44 -14.33 22.85
C MET A 1 -2.67 -15.09 23.31
N SER A 2 -3.83 -14.80 22.71
CA SER A 2 -5.08 -15.52 22.95
C SER A 2 -5.08 -16.87 22.20
N ASP A 3 -6.02 -17.76 22.54
CA ASP A 3 -6.22 -19.02 21.80
C ASP A 3 -6.51 -18.78 20.32
N LEU A 4 -7.24 -17.69 20.02
CA LEU A 4 -7.50 -17.25 18.66
C LEU A 4 -6.21 -16.82 17.94
N ASP A 5 -5.32 -16.07 18.60
CA ASP A 5 -4.05 -15.65 18.00
C ASP A 5 -3.16 -16.86 17.64
N ASN A 6 -3.11 -17.87 18.51
CA ASN A 6 -2.33 -19.08 18.24
C ASN A 6 -2.87 -19.81 17.00
N LYS A 7 -4.20 -20.01 16.95
CA LYS A 7 -4.88 -20.63 15.81
C LYS A 7 -4.68 -19.86 14.51
N ILE A 8 -4.69 -18.53 14.56
CA ILE A 8 -4.42 -17.68 13.39
C ILE A 8 -2.97 -17.87 12.90
N ASN A 9 -1.99 -17.90 13.81
CA ASN A 9 -0.59 -18.10 13.45
C ASN A 9 -0.32 -19.50 12.87
N GLU A 10 -1.02 -20.54 13.34
CA GLU A 10 -0.96 -21.88 12.78
C GLU A 10 -1.57 -21.94 11.37
N ALA A 11 -2.78 -21.41 11.21
CA ALA A 11 -3.52 -21.50 9.94
C ALA A 11 -2.98 -20.56 8.85
N PHE A 12 -2.38 -19.42 9.23
CA PHE A 12 -1.91 -18.37 8.32
C PHE A 12 -0.44 -18.00 8.57
N ALA A 13 0.40 -19.00 8.83
CA ALA A 13 1.83 -18.80 9.10
C ALA A 13 2.50 -17.91 8.04
N GLY A 14 3.22 -16.88 8.51
CA GLY A 14 3.90 -15.90 7.64
C GLY A 14 3.00 -14.86 6.97
N LEU A 15 1.69 -14.88 7.24
CA LEU A 15 0.71 -13.89 6.77
C LEU A 15 0.14 -13.02 7.91
N VAL A 16 0.58 -13.27 9.15
CA VAL A 16 0.18 -12.54 10.35
C VAL A 16 1.21 -11.48 10.67
N VAL A 17 0.75 -10.29 11.07
CA VAL A 17 1.61 -9.18 11.46
C VAL A 17 1.16 -8.57 12.79
N ARG A 18 2.14 -8.21 13.62
CA ARG A 18 1.95 -7.51 14.88
C ARG A 18 1.61 -6.03 14.66
N LYS A 19 0.32 -5.73 14.49
CA LYS A 19 -0.20 -4.37 14.21
C LYS A 19 0.04 -3.37 15.35
N ASP A 20 0.20 -3.85 16.58
CA ASP A 20 0.54 -3.04 17.74
C ASP A 20 1.88 -2.31 17.56
N LEU A 21 2.83 -2.92 16.83
CA LEU A 21 4.15 -2.36 16.57
C LEU A 21 4.12 -1.23 15.53
N VAL A 22 3.06 -1.11 14.73
CA VAL A 22 2.94 -0.06 13.70
C VAL A 22 3.06 1.33 14.33
N LYS A 23 2.50 1.53 15.52
CA LYS A 23 2.59 2.81 16.25
C LYS A 23 4.03 3.17 16.63
N ALA A 24 4.84 2.18 17.00
CA ALA A 24 6.23 2.39 17.40
C ALA A 24 7.13 2.78 16.22
N VAL A 25 6.76 2.39 15.00
CA VAL A 25 7.52 2.64 13.77
C VAL A 25 7.06 3.88 13.03
N LYS A 26 5.75 4.19 13.03
CA LYS A 26 5.15 5.24 12.18
C LYS A 26 5.80 6.61 12.36
N GLY A 27 6.18 6.97 13.59
CA GLY A 27 6.82 8.26 13.90
C GLY A 27 6.06 9.43 13.26
N ASN A 28 6.79 10.30 12.54
CA ASN A 28 6.24 11.41 11.75
C ASN A 28 6.09 11.08 10.25
N ALA A 29 6.41 9.86 9.83
CA ALA A 29 6.41 9.50 8.41
C ALA A 29 4.96 9.33 7.92
N ILE A 30 4.59 10.03 6.83
CA ILE A 30 3.26 9.95 6.20
C ILE A 30 3.22 8.72 5.29
N VAL A 31 3.43 7.55 5.87
CA VAL A 31 3.45 6.26 5.19
C VAL A 31 2.14 5.53 5.48
N PRO A 32 1.47 4.95 4.48
CA PRO A 32 0.28 4.14 4.72
C PRO A 32 0.58 2.94 5.64
N SER A 33 -0.37 2.59 6.49
CA SER A 33 -0.18 1.56 7.52
C SER A 33 0.18 0.20 6.93
N TYR A 34 -0.41 -0.18 5.79
CA TYR A 34 -0.09 -1.45 5.11
C TYR A 34 1.37 -1.55 4.63
N VAL A 35 2.03 -0.42 4.34
CA VAL A 35 3.46 -0.41 3.99
C VAL A 35 4.30 -0.72 5.23
N LEU A 36 3.93 -0.14 6.38
CA LEU A 36 4.59 -0.42 7.65
C LEU A 36 4.37 -1.87 8.07
N GLU A 37 3.14 -2.37 7.94
CA GLU A 37 2.80 -3.76 8.20
C GLU A 37 3.62 -4.73 7.33
N TYR A 38 3.77 -4.45 6.04
CA TYR A 38 4.60 -5.27 5.16
C TYR A 38 6.07 -5.32 5.58
N LEU A 39 6.65 -4.17 5.98
CA LEU A 39 8.02 -4.13 6.47
C LEU A 39 8.15 -4.87 7.80
N LEU A 40 7.24 -4.64 8.75
CA LEU A 40 7.21 -5.36 10.02
C LEU A 40 7.07 -6.87 9.83
N GLY A 41 6.24 -7.33 8.88
CA GLY A 41 6.11 -8.76 8.56
C GLY A 41 7.41 -9.39 8.03
N GLN A 42 8.34 -8.61 7.48
CA GLN A 42 9.65 -9.11 7.02
C GLN A 42 10.71 -9.17 8.12
N TYR A 43 10.64 -8.29 9.12
CA TYR A 43 11.70 -8.12 10.12
C TYR A 43 11.27 -8.47 11.55
N CYS A 44 9.98 -8.66 11.82
CA CYS A 44 9.42 -8.93 13.15
C CYS A 44 8.54 -10.20 13.17
N ALA A 45 8.88 -11.22 12.38
CA ALA A 45 8.11 -12.47 12.26
C ALA A 45 8.43 -13.50 13.37
N THR A 46 8.76 -13.03 14.57
CA THR A 46 9.23 -13.85 15.70
C THR A 46 8.60 -13.35 17.00
N ASP A 47 8.44 -14.23 17.98
CA ASP A 47 7.92 -13.92 19.31
C ASP A 47 9.00 -13.53 20.33
N ASP A 48 10.28 -13.62 19.96
CA ASP A 48 11.40 -13.15 20.78
C ASP A 48 11.45 -11.62 20.84
N GLU A 49 11.33 -11.07 22.05
CA GLU A 49 11.24 -9.61 22.28
C GLU A 49 12.50 -8.86 21.83
N GLU A 50 13.69 -9.43 22.02
CA GLU A 50 14.95 -8.82 21.57
C GLU A 50 15.00 -8.74 20.04
N SER A 51 14.65 -9.82 19.35
CA SER A 51 14.55 -9.87 17.89
C SER A 51 13.49 -8.91 17.36
N ILE A 52 12.33 -8.79 18.04
CA ILE A 52 11.29 -7.82 17.68
C ILE A 52 11.85 -6.39 17.75
N GLN A 53 12.54 -6.04 18.84
CA GLN A 53 13.08 -4.69 19.02
C GLN A 53 14.13 -4.36 17.95
N SER A 54 15.04 -5.30 17.66
CA SER A 54 16.00 -5.15 16.57
C SER A 54 15.31 -4.99 15.20
N GLY A 55 14.23 -5.74 14.96
CA GLY A 55 13.40 -5.62 13.77
C GLY A 55 12.74 -4.24 13.64
N ILE A 56 12.19 -3.69 14.73
CA ILE A 56 11.59 -2.35 14.76
C ILE A 56 12.63 -1.28 14.38
N ASP A 57 13.82 -1.36 14.95
CA ASP A 57 14.88 -0.38 14.69
C ASP A 57 15.40 -0.49 13.24
N THR A 58 15.49 -1.71 12.71
CA THR A 58 15.78 -1.94 11.28
C THR A 58 14.72 -1.31 10.37
N VAL A 59 13.43 -1.47 10.68
CA VAL A 59 12.35 -0.87 9.89
C VAL A 59 12.41 0.66 9.95
N LYS A 60 12.66 1.25 11.13
CA LYS A 60 12.84 2.71 11.27
C LYS A 60 14.01 3.21 10.42
N GLU A 61 15.13 2.50 10.41
CA GLU A 61 16.29 2.84 9.60
C GLU A 61 15.98 2.79 8.09
N ILE A 62 15.29 1.72 7.64
CA ILE A 62 14.86 1.56 6.25
C ILE A 62 13.96 2.72 5.83
N LEU A 63 12.97 3.07 6.66
CA LEU A 63 12.08 4.19 6.37
C LEU A 63 12.84 5.51 6.35
N GLY A 64 13.67 5.80 7.34
CA GLY A 64 14.44 7.04 7.40
C GLY A 64 15.40 7.23 6.23
N LYS A 65 15.94 6.14 5.67
CA LYS A 65 16.91 6.21 4.55
C LYS A 65 16.25 6.15 3.16
N HIS A 66 15.17 5.39 3.02
CA HIS A 66 14.64 5.02 1.71
C HIS A 66 13.27 5.60 1.42
N TYR A 67 12.48 5.98 2.43
CA TYR A 67 11.21 6.65 2.18
C TYR A 67 11.42 8.04 1.58
N VAL A 68 10.75 8.31 0.46
CA VAL A 68 10.89 9.61 -0.21
C VAL A 68 9.84 10.58 0.32
N HIS A 69 10.30 11.57 1.09
CA HIS A 69 9.49 12.74 1.42
C HIS A 69 9.48 13.72 0.24
N ARG A 70 8.30 14.23 -0.14
CA ARG A 70 8.14 15.12 -1.31
C ARG A 70 8.99 16.39 -1.24
N ASN A 71 9.14 16.96 -0.06
CA ASN A 71 9.98 18.14 0.20
C ASN A 71 11.49 17.83 0.10
N GLU A 72 11.90 16.57 0.22
CA GLU A 72 13.30 16.13 0.16
C GLU A 72 13.64 15.41 -1.15
N ALA A 73 12.68 15.31 -2.09
CA ALA A 73 12.87 14.61 -3.36
C ALA A 73 14.10 15.08 -4.15
N GLY A 74 14.44 16.38 -4.07
CA GLY A 74 15.66 16.92 -4.68
C GLY A 74 16.95 16.33 -4.10
N LEU A 75 16.99 16.18 -2.76
CA LEU A 75 18.13 15.59 -2.06
C LEU A 75 18.28 14.10 -2.40
N VAL A 76 17.16 13.37 -2.47
CA VAL A 76 17.17 11.94 -2.85
C VAL A 76 17.65 11.77 -4.29
N ARG A 77 17.19 12.61 -5.23
CA ARG A 77 17.68 12.60 -6.62
C ARG A 77 19.19 12.87 -6.72
N SER A 78 19.69 13.83 -5.94
CA SER A 78 21.14 14.07 -5.85
C SER A 78 21.87 12.85 -5.28
N THR A 79 21.31 12.21 -4.25
CA THR A 79 21.89 11.01 -3.65
C THR A 79 21.96 9.84 -4.64
N ILE A 80 20.92 9.63 -5.45
CA ILE A 80 20.92 8.62 -6.53
C ILE A 80 22.06 8.91 -7.51
N LYS A 81 22.19 10.18 -7.96
CA LYS A 81 23.24 10.58 -8.89
C LYS A 81 24.64 10.33 -8.32
N GLU A 82 24.92 10.81 -7.10
CA GLU A 82 26.26 10.72 -6.52
C GLU A 82 26.66 9.27 -6.14
N LYS A 83 25.69 8.43 -5.78
CA LYS A 83 25.94 7.03 -5.42
C LYS A 83 25.79 6.05 -6.59
N GLY A 84 25.31 6.51 -7.74
CA GLY A 84 24.98 5.70 -8.91
C GLY A 84 23.67 4.91 -8.77
N ARG A 85 23.48 4.22 -7.63
CA ARG A 85 22.28 3.44 -7.31
C ARG A 85 21.78 3.73 -5.91
N TRP A 86 20.47 3.91 -5.76
CA TRP A 86 19.84 4.10 -4.45
C TRP A 86 18.48 3.44 -4.38
N LYS A 87 18.16 2.88 -3.21
CA LYS A 87 16.86 2.29 -2.92
C LYS A 87 15.88 3.35 -2.45
N VAL A 88 14.67 3.32 -2.99
CA VAL A 88 13.58 4.23 -2.63
C VAL A 88 12.30 3.46 -2.30
N ILE A 89 11.51 4.00 -1.38
CA ILE A 89 10.14 3.58 -1.08
C ILE A 89 9.21 4.70 -1.56
N ASP A 90 8.46 4.42 -2.62
CA ASP A 90 7.57 5.39 -3.26
C ASP A 90 6.35 4.70 -3.89
N LYS A 91 5.30 5.47 -4.17
CA LYS A 91 4.15 5.03 -4.96
C LYS A 91 4.47 5.20 -6.45
N ILE A 92 4.53 4.09 -7.15
CA ILE A 92 4.90 4.01 -8.57
C ILE A 92 3.67 3.66 -9.40
N ALA A 93 3.41 4.44 -10.45
CA ALA A 93 2.37 4.19 -11.43
C ALA A 93 2.97 4.09 -12.83
N VAL A 94 2.45 3.20 -13.66
CA VAL A 94 2.91 2.98 -15.03
C VAL A 94 1.80 3.36 -16.01
N ALA A 95 2.18 3.87 -17.18
CA ALA A 95 1.29 4.04 -18.32
C ALA A 95 1.95 3.54 -19.61
N LEU A 96 1.15 3.09 -20.58
CA LEU A 96 1.62 2.86 -21.94
C LEU A 96 1.76 4.20 -22.66
N ASN A 97 2.95 4.49 -23.17
CA ASN A 97 3.18 5.60 -24.08
C ASN A 97 3.04 5.08 -25.53
N GLU A 98 1.87 5.31 -26.12
CA GLU A 98 1.55 4.88 -27.49
C GLU A 98 2.45 5.51 -28.57
N LYS A 99 3.12 6.64 -28.26
CA LYS A 99 4.00 7.31 -29.22
C LYS A 99 5.37 6.65 -29.33
N THR A 100 5.84 6.07 -28.24
CA THR A 100 7.15 5.42 -28.15
C THR A 100 7.02 3.89 -28.05
N ASP A 101 5.79 3.38 -28.02
CA ASP A 101 5.46 1.96 -27.82
C ASP A 101 6.16 1.37 -26.58
N ALA A 102 6.16 2.13 -25.48
CA ALA A 102 6.88 1.76 -24.27
C ALA A 102 6.05 1.99 -23.00
N TYR A 103 6.25 1.15 -21.99
CA TYR A 103 5.72 1.38 -20.66
C TYR A 103 6.62 2.34 -19.89
N GLU A 104 6.01 3.38 -19.33
CA GLU A 104 6.72 4.43 -18.58
C GLU A 104 6.19 4.53 -17.15
N ALA A 105 7.08 4.34 -16.18
CA ALA A 105 6.81 4.56 -14.77
C ALA A 105 6.95 6.04 -14.38
N SER A 106 6.17 6.40 -13.36
CA SER A 106 6.18 7.67 -12.67
C SER A 106 6.19 7.45 -11.16
N PHE A 107 7.03 8.20 -10.48
CA PHE A 107 7.24 8.11 -9.03
C PHE A 107 6.54 9.30 -8.36
N SER A 108 5.63 9.01 -7.42
CA SER A 108 4.74 10.01 -6.86
C SER A 108 5.47 11.03 -5.98
N ASN A 109 6.40 10.58 -5.15
CA ASN A 109 7.10 11.44 -4.20
C ASN A 109 8.46 11.90 -4.72
N LEU A 110 9.22 11.01 -5.37
CA LEU A 110 10.51 11.34 -6.01
C LEU A 110 10.32 12.26 -7.22
N GLY A 111 9.13 12.24 -7.83
CA GLY A 111 8.74 13.17 -8.89
C GLY A 111 9.44 12.94 -10.23
N ILE A 112 10.02 11.76 -10.43
CA ILE A 112 10.61 11.35 -11.72
C ILE A 112 9.53 10.68 -12.60
N LYS A 113 9.68 10.80 -13.91
CA LYS A 113 8.74 10.31 -14.92
C LYS A 113 9.51 9.74 -16.11
N LYS A 114 8.81 9.02 -16.99
CA LYS A 114 9.35 8.41 -18.20
C LYS A 114 10.41 7.34 -17.93
N VAL A 115 10.38 6.74 -16.75
CA VAL A 115 11.29 5.65 -16.40
C VAL A 115 10.82 4.41 -17.16
N LEU A 116 11.64 3.86 -18.05
CA LEU A 116 11.23 2.72 -18.87
C LEU A 116 10.97 1.48 -18.01
N VAL A 117 9.94 0.72 -18.38
CA VAL A 117 9.56 -0.54 -17.71
C VAL A 117 9.39 -1.62 -18.76
N ASP A 118 9.97 -2.79 -18.51
CA ASP A 118 9.82 -3.93 -19.40
C ASP A 118 8.42 -4.54 -19.32
N SER A 119 7.99 -5.20 -20.40
CA SER A 119 6.66 -5.81 -20.48
C SER A 119 6.45 -6.94 -19.46
N ASP A 120 7.51 -7.65 -19.04
CA ASP A 120 7.38 -8.77 -18.12
C ASP A 120 7.10 -8.30 -16.69
N THR A 121 7.70 -7.18 -16.28
CA THR A 121 7.34 -6.48 -15.04
C THR A 121 5.86 -6.10 -15.03
N ILE A 122 5.32 -5.64 -16.15
CA ILE A 122 3.88 -5.29 -16.26
C ILE A 122 2.99 -6.52 -16.21
N LYS A 123 3.35 -7.61 -16.90
CA LYS A 123 2.60 -8.89 -16.82
C LYS A 123 2.58 -9.44 -15.40
N LYS A 124 3.69 -9.33 -14.66
CA LYS A 124 3.79 -9.75 -13.26
C LYS A 124 3.01 -8.84 -12.31
N HIS A 125 2.96 -7.55 -12.61
CA HIS A 125 2.38 -6.53 -11.72
C HIS A 125 1.39 -5.61 -12.45
N PRO A 126 0.28 -6.13 -13.00
CA PRO A 126 -0.66 -5.37 -13.82
C PRO A 126 -1.31 -4.19 -13.08
N LYS A 127 -1.38 -4.26 -11.74
CA LYS A 127 -1.92 -3.20 -10.87
C LYS A 127 -1.13 -1.88 -10.96
N LEU A 128 0.11 -1.90 -11.46
CA LEU A 128 0.89 -0.69 -11.71
C LEU A 128 0.22 0.24 -12.75
N LEU A 129 -0.57 -0.31 -13.68
CA LEU A 129 -1.25 0.43 -14.75
C LEU A 129 -2.56 1.12 -14.31
N VAL A 130 -3.04 0.87 -13.08
CA VAL A 130 -4.37 1.34 -12.66
C VAL A 130 -4.28 2.55 -11.74
N SER A 131 -3.80 2.36 -10.51
CA SER A 131 -3.79 3.41 -9.47
C SER A 131 -2.40 3.69 -8.90
N GLY A 132 -1.39 3.04 -9.46
CA GLY A 132 -0.07 2.92 -8.87
C GLY A 132 -0.04 2.11 -7.57
N VAL A 133 1.15 1.63 -7.22
CA VAL A 133 1.40 0.72 -6.11
C VAL A 133 2.61 1.23 -5.32
N TRP A 134 2.57 1.13 -3.99
CA TRP A 134 3.76 1.38 -3.19
C TRP A 134 4.79 0.30 -3.44
N CYS A 135 6.02 0.70 -3.71
CA CYS A 135 7.08 -0.20 -4.10
C CYS A 135 8.37 0.17 -3.39
N ILE A 136 9.20 -0.84 -3.15
CA ILE A 136 10.63 -0.67 -2.90
C ILE A 136 11.30 -0.82 -4.27
N ALA A 137 11.99 0.21 -4.74
CA ALA A 137 12.65 0.20 -6.04
C ALA A 137 14.11 0.62 -5.90
N ASP A 138 14.99 -0.03 -6.67
CA ASP A 138 16.34 0.50 -6.88
C ASP A 138 16.33 1.39 -8.11
N VAL A 139 16.76 2.64 -7.91
CA VAL A 139 16.79 3.68 -8.93
C VAL A 139 18.23 4.09 -9.17
N GLU A 140 18.54 4.24 -10.45
CA GLU A 140 19.85 4.62 -10.97
C GLU A 140 19.71 5.87 -11.83
N TYR A 141 20.82 6.60 -11.97
CA TYR A 141 20.88 7.80 -12.79
C TYR A 141 22.06 7.70 -13.75
N GLU A 142 21.75 7.73 -15.05
CA GLU A 142 22.73 7.75 -16.13
C GLU A 142 22.40 8.92 -17.05
N PHE A 143 23.32 9.89 -17.14
CA PHE A 143 23.11 11.05 -17.99
C PHE A 143 23.16 10.64 -19.47
N SER A 144 22.18 11.09 -20.24
CA SER A 144 22.15 10.95 -21.69
C SER A 144 22.03 12.33 -22.35
N GLU A 145 22.76 12.56 -23.43
CA GLU A 145 22.63 13.76 -24.26
C GLU A 145 21.35 13.74 -25.11
N ASP A 146 20.79 12.54 -25.35
CA ASP A 146 19.52 12.39 -26.06
C ASP A 146 18.35 12.76 -25.15
N LYS A 147 17.65 13.83 -25.50
CA LYS A 147 16.49 14.35 -24.77
C LYS A 147 15.29 13.38 -24.75
N ASN A 148 15.28 12.38 -25.62
CA ASN A 148 14.23 11.37 -25.67
C ASN A 148 14.50 10.22 -24.70
N VAL A 149 15.73 10.05 -24.23
CA VAL A 149 16.10 9.01 -23.26
C VAL A 149 15.91 9.55 -21.84
N SER A 150 15.14 8.83 -21.04
CA SER A 150 15.06 9.14 -19.61
C SER A 150 16.40 8.81 -18.95
N PRO A 151 16.99 9.74 -18.19
CA PRO A 151 18.24 9.47 -17.47
C PRO A 151 18.02 8.61 -16.23
N TRP A 152 16.77 8.29 -15.90
CA TRP A 152 16.41 7.50 -14.74
C TRP A 152 16.14 6.06 -15.17
N ILE A 153 16.83 5.14 -14.51
CA ILE A 153 16.72 3.71 -14.73
C ILE A 153 16.20 3.06 -13.44
N MET A 154 15.25 2.14 -13.57
CA MET A 154 14.75 1.35 -12.45
C MET A 154 15.25 -0.08 -12.61
N SER A 155 16.24 -0.47 -11.81
CA SER A 155 16.87 -1.79 -11.94
C SER A 155 16.09 -2.88 -11.20
N THR A 156 15.43 -2.53 -10.10
CA THR A 156 14.53 -3.47 -9.40
C THR A 156 13.24 -2.78 -8.98
N LEU A 157 12.15 -3.56 -8.99
CA LEU A 157 10.84 -3.14 -8.53
C LEU A 157 10.24 -4.25 -7.68
N LYS A 158 10.06 -3.99 -6.38
CA LYS A 158 9.36 -4.89 -5.45
C LYS A 158 8.10 -4.21 -4.93
N PRO A 159 6.92 -4.52 -5.49
CA PRO A 159 5.66 -4.03 -4.96
C PRO A 159 5.47 -4.42 -3.49
N ILE A 160 5.04 -3.47 -2.68
CA ILE A 160 4.62 -3.66 -1.29
C ILE A 160 3.15 -4.09 -1.31
N GLN A 161 2.96 -5.37 -1.64
CA GLN A 161 1.67 -6.04 -1.71
C GLN A 161 1.84 -7.49 -1.28
N LEU A 162 0.72 -8.18 -1.01
CA LEU A 162 0.71 -9.63 -0.98
C LEU A 162 1.17 -10.14 -2.35
N SER A 163 2.30 -10.86 -2.37
CA SER A 163 2.99 -11.32 -3.58
C SER A 163 2.12 -12.26 -4.42
N LYS A 164 1.32 -13.09 -3.77
CA LYS A 164 0.38 -14.03 -4.38
C LYS A 164 -0.71 -14.36 -3.35
N PHE A 165 -1.97 -14.31 -3.77
CA PHE A 165 -3.08 -14.78 -2.95
C PHE A 165 -3.34 -16.25 -3.29
N ASP A 166 -3.15 -17.13 -2.30
CA ASP A 166 -3.49 -18.55 -2.41
C ASP A 166 -4.94 -18.74 -1.97
N PHE A 167 -5.85 -18.79 -2.95
CA PHE A 167 -7.28 -18.90 -2.69
C PHE A 167 -7.64 -20.26 -2.07
N ASP A 168 -7.02 -21.34 -2.52
CA ASP A 168 -7.34 -22.69 -2.07
C ASP A 168 -6.91 -22.88 -0.61
N HIS A 169 -5.71 -22.42 -0.26
CA HIS A 169 -5.26 -22.39 1.12
C HIS A 169 -6.17 -21.52 1.99
N TYR A 170 -6.57 -20.33 1.53
CA TYR A 170 -7.48 -19.45 2.27
C TYR A 170 -8.84 -20.11 2.56
N VAL A 171 -9.42 -20.79 1.56
CA VAL A 171 -10.69 -21.53 1.72
C VAL A 171 -10.53 -22.71 2.67
N ALA A 172 -9.41 -23.43 2.62
CA ALA A 172 -9.12 -24.53 3.53
C ALA A 172 -8.99 -24.02 4.97
N ALA A 173 -8.12 -23.03 5.20
CA ALA A 173 -7.90 -22.42 6.51
C ALA A 173 -9.18 -21.85 7.10
N ARG A 174 -10.03 -21.18 6.28
CA ARG A 174 -11.35 -20.68 6.72
C ARG A 174 -12.20 -21.77 7.38
N ARG A 175 -12.15 -23.01 6.92
CA ARG A 175 -12.98 -24.11 7.46
C ARG A 175 -12.60 -24.50 8.88
N GLU A 176 -11.40 -24.16 9.32
CA GLU A 176 -10.91 -24.44 10.67
C GLU A 176 -11.51 -23.48 11.72
N PHE A 177 -12.10 -22.36 11.30
CA PHE A 177 -12.69 -21.35 12.17
C PHE A 177 -14.22 -21.45 12.21
N SER A 178 -14.79 -21.31 13.40
CA SER A 178 -16.21 -21.01 13.57
C SER A 178 -16.55 -19.63 13.00
N THR A 179 -17.84 -19.36 12.81
CA THR A 179 -18.28 -18.06 12.29
C THR A 179 -17.91 -16.91 13.22
N ASP A 180 -18.02 -17.09 14.54
CA ASP A 180 -17.72 -16.02 15.49
C ASP A 180 -16.20 -15.78 15.60
N GLU A 181 -15.38 -16.83 15.64
CA GLU A 181 -13.91 -16.69 15.55
C GLU A 181 -13.48 -15.98 14.26
N TRP A 182 -14.14 -16.31 13.13
CA TRP A 182 -13.83 -15.69 11.85
C TRP A 182 -14.18 -14.20 11.83
N VAL A 183 -15.33 -13.82 12.41
CA VAL A 183 -15.70 -12.41 12.58
C VAL A 183 -14.64 -11.70 13.43
N ASP A 184 -14.19 -12.33 14.51
CA ASP A 184 -13.21 -11.73 15.41
C ASP A 184 -11.84 -11.56 14.75
N LEU A 185 -11.40 -12.55 13.97
CA LEU A 185 -10.20 -12.46 13.13
C LEU A 185 -10.32 -11.30 12.13
N LEU A 186 -11.46 -11.14 11.44
CA LEU A 186 -11.65 -10.04 10.49
C LEU A 186 -11.59 -8.68 11.20
N ILE A 187 -12.20 -8.56 12.38
CA ILE A 187 -12.19 -7.35 13.20
C ILE A 187 -10.78 -6.99 13.67
N GLN A 188 -10.02 -7.97 14.13
CA GLN A 188 -8.61 -7.79 14.50
C GLN A 188 -7.74 -7.43 13.28
N SER A 189 -8.00 -8.04 12.13
CA SER A 189 -7.31 -7.75 10.87
C SER A 189 -7.51 -6.31 10.42
N ILE A 190 -8.68 -5.73 10.70
CA ILE A 190 -8.95 -4.31 10.44
C ILE A 190 -8.52 -3.37 11.59
N GLY A 191 -7.78 -3.88 12.57
CA GLY A 191 -7.12 -3.08 13.60
C GLY A 191 -7.98 -2.76 14.84
N PHE A 192 -9.11 -3.44 15.03
CA PHE A 192 -9.94 -3.31 16.23
C PHE A 192 -9.73 -4.48 17.19
N ASN A 193 -9.85 -4.24 18.50
CA ASN A 193 -9.93 -5.33 19.47
C ASN A 193 -11.35 -5.93 19.48
N PRO A 194 -11.55 -7.19 19.08
CA PRO A 194 -12.87 -7.82 19.04
C PRO A 194 -13.53 -7.94 20.42
N GLU A 195 -12.77 -8.08 21.50
CA GLU A 195 -13.33 -8.22 22.86
C GLU A 195 -14.03 -6.93 23.34
N MET A 196 -13.62 -5.78 22.81
CA MET A 196 -14.19 -4.47 23.13
C MET A 196 -15.47 -4.16 22.34
N LEU A 197 -15.90 -5.05 21.44
CA LEU A 197 -17.01 -4.83 20.54
C LEU A 197 -18.10 -5.90 20.71
N GLY A 198 -19.34 -5.46 20.94
CA GLY A 198 -20.50 -6.36 20.81
C GLY A 198 -20.70 -6.83 19.37
N ARG A 199 -21.37 -7.97 19.18
CA ARG A 199 -21.61 -8.59 17.86
C ARG A 199 -22.16 -7.62 16.81
N ARG A 200 -23.14 -6.79 17.18
CA ARG A 200 -23.72 -5.78 16.28
C ARG A 200 -22.68 -4.78 15.79
N ASN A 201 -21.80 -4.31 16.68
CA ASN A 201 -20.76 -3.34 16.32
C ASN A 201 -19.71 -3.98 15.41
N LYS A 202 -19.35 -5.24 15.65
CA LYS A 202 -18.47 -6.02 14.75
C LYS A 202 -19.06 -6.05 13.33
N LEU A 203 -20.33 -6.44 13.19
CA LEU A 203 -21.00 -6.46 11.89
C LEU A 203 -21.04 -5.08 11.20
N ILE A 204 -21.28 -4.01 11.95
CA ILE A 204 -21.26 -2.64 11.39
C ILE A 204 -19.87 -2.28 10.85
N GLN A 205 -18.79 -2.67 11.53
CA GLN A 205 -17.43 -2.45 11.00
C GLN A 205 -17.19 -3.25 9.71
N LEU A 206 -17.64 -4.51 9.66
CA LEU A 206 -17.52 -5.34 8.46
C LEU A 206 -18.33 -4.80 7.27
N VAL A 207 -19.49 -4.18 7.51
CA VAL A 207 -20.28 -3.52 6.45
C VAL A 207 -19.47 -2.43 5.73
N ARG A 208 -18.55 -1.74 6.43
CA ARG A 208 -17.66 -0.74 5.83
C ARG A 208 -16.68 -1.35 4.82
N LEU A 209 -16.49 -2.67 4.84
CA LEU A 209 -15.58 -3.37 3.95
C LEU A 209 -16.26 -3.89 2.68
N ILE A 210 -17.60 -3.98 2.66
CA ILE A 210 -18.37 -4.46 1.51
C ILE A 210 -18.00 -3.72 0.20
N PRO A 211 -17.80 -2.39 0.18
CA PRO A 211 -17.39 -1.69 -1.04
C PRO A 211 -16.08 -2.18 -1.68
N PHE A 212 -15.20 -2.86 -0.93
CA PHE A 212 -13.97 -3.44 -1.48
C PHE A 212 -14.19 -4.80 -2.17
N CYS A 213 -15.28 -5.48 -1.85
CA CYS A 213 -15.56 -6.84 -2.33
C CYS A 213 -16.70 -6.86 -3.36
N GLU A 214 -17.66 -5.94 -3.22
CA GLU A 214 -18.86 -5.88 -4.06
C GLU A 214 -18.82 -4.69 -5.00
N ARG A 215 -19.01 -4.97 -6.31
CA ARG A 215 -19.11 -3.91 -7.32
C ARG A 215 -20.43 -3.16 -7.17
N ASN A 216 -20.40 -1.85 -7.41
CA ASN A 216 -21.58 -0.98 -7.35
C ASN A 216 -22.31 -0.95 -6.00
N TYR A 217 -21.62 -1.30 -4.91
CA TYR A 217 -22.16 -1.15 -3.56
C TYR A 217 -21.94 0.27 -3.04
N ASN A 218 -23.03 1.02 -2.88
CA ASN A 218 -22.98 2.40 -2.39
C ASN A 218 -23.32 2.43 -0.89
N LEU A 219 -22.40 2.95 -0.09
CA LEU A 219 -22.54 3.06 1.37
C LEU A 219 -22.53 4.53 1.80
N ILE A 220 -23.50 4.91 2.64
CA ILE A 220 -23.53 6.22 3.31
C ILE A 220 -23.32 5.99 4.80
N GLU A 221 -22.22 6.52 5.35
CA GLU A 221 -21.95 6.51 6.78
C GLU A 221 -22.07 7.93 7.37
N LEU A 222 -23.05 8.11 8.27
CA LEU A 222 -23.24 9.33 9.03
C LEU A 222 -22.68 9.14 10.44
N GLY A 223 -21.75 10.01 10.83
CA GLY A 223 -21.18 9.97 12.18
C GLY A 223 -20.29 11.17 12.48
N PRO A 224 -20.05 11.47 13.77
CA PRO A 224 -19.27 12.63 14.19
C PRO A 224 -17.82 12.60 13.67
N LYS A 225 -17.11 13.73 13.73
CA LYS A 225 -15.69 13.79 13.35
C LYS A 225 -14.87 12.83 14.23
N GLY A 226 -13.82 12.23 13.66
CA GLY A 226 -12.91 11.34 14.40
C GLY A 226 -13.30 9.86 14.49
N THR A 227 -14.40 9.41 13.86
CA THR A 227 -14.84 8.00 13.92
C THR A 227 -14.13 7.06 12.93
N GLY A 228 -12.98 7.44 12.39
CA GLY A 228 -12.21 6.61 11.46
C GLY A 228 -12.81 6.41 10.05
N LYS A 229 -13.88 7.14 9.70
CA LYS A 229 -14.55 7.05 8.38
C LYS A 229 -13.60 7.05 7.19
N SER A 230 -12.75 8.07 7.10
CA SER A 230 -11.81 8.23 6.00
C SER A 230 -10.63 7.27 6.08
N HIS A 231 -10.28 6.81 7.29
CA HIS A 231 -9.12 5.97 7.54
C HIS A 231 -9.24 4.61 6.85
N ILE A 232 -10.42 3.99 6.88
CA ILE A 232 -10.64 2.69 6.22
C ILE A 232 -10.34 2.79 4.71
N TYR A 233 -10.78 3.87 4.06
CA TYR A 233 -10.59 4.04 2.62
C TYR A 233 -9.19 4.50 2.22
N SER A 234 -8.40 5.10 3.13
CA SER A 234 -7.01 5.49 2.84
C SER A 234 -6.00 4.40 3.18
N GLU A 235 -6.26 3.60 4.21
CA GLU A 235 -5.26 2.70 4.79
C GLU A 235 -5.41 1.23 4.41
N PHE A 236 -6.57 0.78 3.92
CA PHE A 236 -6.80 -0.66 3.66
C PHE A 236 -6.48 -1.09 2.24
N SER A 237 -6.57 -0.15 1.29
CA SER A 237 -6.40 -0.48 -0.12
C SER A 237 -5.58 0.58 -0.82
N PRO A 238 -4.56 0.19 -1.62
CA PRO A 238 -3.86 1.12 -2.50
C PRO A 238 -4.76 1.68 -3.61
N HIS A 239 -5.96 1.12 -3.77
CA HIS A 239 -6.97 1.51 -4.75
C HIS A 239 -8.04 2.43 -4.19
N GLY A 240 -8.04 2.70 -2.87
CA GLY A 240 -8.92 3.69 -2.28
C GLY A 240 -8.49 5.11 -2.65
N ILE A 241 -9.44 5.93 -3.07
CA ILE A 241 -9.22 7.35 -3.35
C ILE A 241 -10.07 8.14 -2.36
N LEU A 242 -9.41 8.84 -1.45
CA LEU A 242 -10.08 9.75 -0.54
C LEU A 242 -10.22 11.11 -1.20
N LEU A 243 -11.45 11.58 -1.33
CA LEU A 243 -11.77 12.88 -1.88
C LEU A 243 -12.36 13.77 -0.80
N SER A 244 -11.67 14.87 -0.49
CA SER A 244 -12.17 15.90 0.41
C SER A 244 -13.16 16.80 -0.33
N GLY A 245 -14.33 17.06 0.27
CA GLY A 245 -15.41 17.82 -0.37
C GLY A 245 -15.05 19.26 -0.77
N GLY A 246 -13.95 19.83 -0.25
CA GLY A 246 -13.46 21.16 -0.63
C GLY A 246 -12.48 21.20 -1.81
N GLU A 247 -11.90 20.07 -2.22
CA GLU A 247 -10.84 20.00 -3.25
C GLU A 247 -11.28 19.31 -4.56
N VAL A 248 -12.51 18.80 -4.58
CA VAL A 248 -13.09 18.11 -5.72
C VAL A 248 -13.82 19.08 -6.63
N THR A 249 -13.50 18.98 -7.92
CA THR A 249 -14.21 19.70 -8.98
C THR A 249 -14.97 18.70 -9.85
N VAL A 250 -16.08 19.12 -10.46
CA VAL A 250 -16.87 18.30 -11.39
C VAL A 250 -15.99 17.66 -12.48
N PRO A 251 -15.00 18.36 -13.08
CA PRO A 251 -14.11 17.76 -14.07
C PRO A 251 -13.22 16.62 -13.54
N LYS A 252 -12.85 16.63 -12.26
CA LYS A 252 -12.08 15.52 -11.65
C LYS A 252 -12.95 14.30 -11.38
N LEU A 253 -14.25 14.48 -11.16
CA LEU A 253 -15.18 13.38 -10.90
C LEU A 253 -15.69 12.73 -12.19
N PHE A 254 -16.02 13.52 -13.21
CA PHE A 254 -16.77 12.99 -14.37
C PHE A 254 -15.98 13.05 -15.67
N VAL A 255 -15.75 14.25 -16.20
CA VAL A 255 -14.96 14.39 -17.43
C VAL A 255 -14.25 15.73 -17.42
N ASN A 256 -12.97 15.71 -17.76
CA ASN A 256 -12.22 16.91 -18.01
C ASN A 256 -12.35 17.31 -19.49
N ASN A 257 -13.27 18.22 -19.77
CA ASN A 257 -13.56 18.73 -21.12
C ASN A 257 -12.34 19.30 -21.86
N ALA A 258 -11.30 19.78 -21.17
CA ALA A 258 -10.10 20.31 -21.82
C ALA A 258 -9.14 19.21 -22.30
N THR A 259 -9.20 18.02 -21.70
CA THR A 259 -8.30 16.90 -22.02
C THR A 259 -9.03 15.67 -22.58
N GLY A 260 -10.37 15.66 -22.57
CA GLY A 260 -11.22 14.52 -22.90
C GLY A 260 -11.11 13.35 -21.90
N LYS A 261 -10.31 13.49 -20.83
CA LYS A 261 -10.10 12.41 -19.87
C LYS A 261 -11.32 12.23 -18.97
N ILE A 262 -11.75 10.98 -18.87
CA ILE A 262 -12.75 10.54 -17.90
C ILE A 262 -12.20 10.72 -16.48
N GLY A 263 -13.04 11.26 -15.61
CA GLY A 263 -12.77 11.49 -14.19
C GLY A 263 -12.94 10.20 -13.39
N LEU A 264 -12.93 10.34 -12.06
CA LEU A 264 -12.90 9.19 -11.15
C LEU A 264 -14.17 8.32 -11.15
N VAL A 265 -15.29 8.82 -11.66
CA VAL A 265 -16.64 8.20 -11.60
C VAL A 265 -17.36 8.25 -12.96
N GLY A 266 -16.66 8.66 -14.02
CA GLY A 266 -17.21 8.84 -15.37
C GLY A 266 -17.11 7.61 -16.26
#